data_AF-A0A432UUQ0-F1
#
_entry.id   AF-A0A432UUQ0-F1
#
_cell.length_a   1.000
_cell.length_b   1.000
_cell.length_c   1.000
_cell.angle_alpha   90.00
_cell.angle_beta   90.00
_cell.angle_gamma   90.00
#
_symmetry.space_group_name_H-M   'P 1'
#
loop_
_entity.id
_entity.type
_entity.pdbx_description
1 polymer ?
#
loop_
_entity_poly.entity_id
_entity_poly.type
_entity_poly.pdbx_seq_one_letter_code
_entity_poly.pdbx_strand_id
1 'polypeptide(L)'
;MTCARIEQGPKNSKWLSLPRGCFDEVLQLLAKQNITAIIDDKRESGVKLKSLKFLGKLRKDQSKAVIAISKHNTGVLHAPTAFGKTVTAIGIIAKRKTNTLILTHTRQLLDQWQEKGSS
;
A
#
# COMPACT_ATOMS: atom_id res chain seq x y z
N MET A 1 -0.83 -10.22 -20.35
CA MET A 1 -1.43 -10.93 -19.21
C MET A 1 -2.45 -10.03 -18.55
N THR A 2 -3.69 -9.97 -19.04
CA THR A 2 -4.73 -9.16 -18.42
C THR A 2 -5.52 -10.03 -17.44
N CYS A 3 -5.38 -9.78 -16.14
CA CYS A 3 -6.20 -10.41 -15.10
C CYS A 3 -7.63 -9.83 -15.06
N ALA A 4 -8.08 -9.20 -16.16
CA ALA A 4 -9.45 -8.73 -16.33
C ALA A 4 -10.36 -9.93 -16.66
N ARG A 5 -11.45 -10.10 -15.93
CA ARG A 5 -12.35 -11.25 -16.08
C ARG A 5 -13.80 -10.84 -15.88
N ILE A 6 -14.71 -11.54 -16.55
CA ILE A 6 -16.15 -11.39 -16.32
C ILE A 6 -16.54 -12.34 -15.19
N GLU A 7 -17.20 -11.80 -14.16
CA GLU A 7 -17.66 -12.53 -12.99
C GLU A 7 -19.18 -12.40 -12.85
N GLN A 8 -19.83 -13.36 -12.19
CA GLN A 8 -21.26 -13.26 -11.87
C GLN A 8 -21.46 -12.39 -10.64
N GLY A 9 -22.16 -11.28 -10.82
CA GLY A 9 -22.58 -10.38 -9.77
C GLY A 9 -23.92 -10.79 -9.15
N PRO A 10 -24.42 -10.01 -8.16
CA PRO A 10 -25.70 -10.22 -7.53
C PRO A 10 -26.83 -10.26 -8.56
N LYS A 11 -27.87 -11.07 -8.29
CA LYS A 11 -29.07 -11.19 -9.15
C LYS A 11 -28.75 -11.60 -10.59
N ASN A 12 -27.78 -12.51 -10.80
CA ASN A 12 -27.36 -13.01 -12.12
C ASN A 12 -26.84 -11.93 -13.09
N SER A 13 -26.31 -10.82 -12.57
CA SER A 13 -25.65 -9.80 -13.39
C SER A 13 -24.23 -10.23 -13.80
N LYS A 14 -23.68 -9.66 -14.87
CA LYS A 14 -22.26 -9.86 -15.26
C LYS A 14 -21.46 -8.64 -14.87
N TRP A 15 -20.40 -8.82 -14.08
CA TRP A 15 -19.49 -7.77 -13.64
C TRP A 15 -18.13 -7.93 -14.32
N LEU A 16 -17.44 -6.83 -14.59
CA LEU A 16 -16.07 -6.84 -15.05
C LEU A 16 -15.14 -6.62 -13.86
N SER A 17 -14.37 -7.66 -13.52
CA SER A 17 -13.37 -7.61 -12.47
C SER A 17 -12.03 -7.21 -13.06
N LEU A 18 -11.42 -6.17 -12.49
CA LEU A 18 -10.17 -5.58 -12.94
C LEU A 18 -9.14 -5.60 -11.81
N PRO A 19 -7.84 -5.71 -12.13
CA PRO A 19 -6.79 -5.53 -11.13
C PRO A 19 -6.91 -4.14 -10.49
N ARG A 20 -6.84 -4.09 -9.16
CA ARG A 20 -6.86 -2.82 -8.40
C ARG A 20 -5.82 -1.81 -8.91
N GLY A 21 -4.67 -2.28 -9.39
CA GLY A 21 -3.61 -1.41 -9.93
C GLY A 21 -4.05 -0.57 -11.13
N CYS A 22 -5.08 -0.98 -11.86
CA CYS A 22 -5.63 -0.25 -13.00
C CYS A 22 -6.70 0.78 -12.60
N PHE A 23 -6.99 0.94 -11.30
CA PHE A 23 -8.10 1.79 -10.83
C PHE A 23 -8.01 3.24 -11.35
N ASP A 24 -6.82 3.85 -11.26
CA ASP A 24 -6.61 5.23 -11.71
C ASP A 24 -6.77 5.35 -13.25
N GLU A 25 -6.28 4.37 -14.01
CA GLU A 25 -6.42 4.31 -15.47
C GLU A 25 -7.88 4.14 -15.90
N VAL A 26 -8.64 3.29 -15.20
CA VAL A 26 -10.07 3.08 -15.44
C VAL A 26 -10.86 4.35 -15.17
N LEU A 27 -10.62 5.04 -14.05
CA LEU A 27 -11.29 6.30 -13.75
C LEU A 27 -10.98 7.37 -14.80
N GLN A 28 -9.72 7.47 -15.24
CA GLN A 28 -9.33 8.38 -16.32
C GLN A 28 -10.03 8.03 -17.64
N LEU A 29 -10.16 6.75 -17.97
CA LEU A 29 -10.85 6.30 -19.17
C LEU A 29 -12.34 6.65 -19.14
N LEU A 30 -13.02 6.36 -18.02
CA LEU A 30 -14.44 6.69 -17.84
C LEU A 30 -14.67 8.20 -17.95
N ALA A 31 -13.83 9.00 -17.31
CA ALA A 31 -13.90 10.46 -17.39
C ALA A 31 -13.72 10.98 -18.82
N LYS A 32 -12.77 10.43 -19.60
CA LYS A 32 -12.58 10.77 -21.02
C LYS A 32 -13.81 10.47 -21.88
N GLN A 33 -14.65 9.53 -21.46
CA GLN A 33 -15.90 9.17 -22.12
C GLN A 33 -17.12 9.88 -21.52
N ASN A 34 -16.91 10.88 -20.64
CA ASN A 34 -17.97 11.57 -19.89
C ASN A 34 -18.86 10.63 -19.05
N ILE A 35 -18.31 9.51 -18.60
CA ILE A 35 -18.99 8.57 -17.71
C ILE A 35 -18.60 8.87 -16.27
N THR A 36 -19.59 9.21 -15.44
CA THR A 36 -19.38 9.41 -14.00
C THR A 36 -19.28 8.07 -13.30
N ALA A 37 -18.13 7.81 -12.67
CA ALA A 37 -17.93 6.63 -11.83
C ALA A 37 -18.51 6.84 -10.43
N ILE A 38 -19.38 5.92 -9.98
CA ILE A 38 -19.84 5.84 -8.59
C ILE A 38 -18.99 4.81 -7.88
N ILE A 39 -18.30 5.23 -6.81
CA ILE A 39 -17.37 4.37 -6.07
C ILE A 39 -18.01 3.96 -4.74
N ASP A 40 -18.19 2.66 -4.56
CA ASP A 40 -18.51 2.01 -3.29
C ASP A 40 -17.23 1.34 -2.75
N ASP A 41 -16.53 2.04 -1.84
CA ASP A 41 -15.25 1.59 -1.29
C ASP A 41 -15.43 0.60 -0.14
N LYS A 42 -15.35 -0.69 -0.44
CA LYS A 42 -15.46 -1.80 0.53
C LYS A 42 -14.11 -2.30 1.05
N ARG A 43 -13.05 -1.50 0.97
CA ARG A 43 -11.71 -1.93 1.42
C ARG A 43 -11.60 -1.88 2.95
N GLU A 44 -10.87 -2.84 3.51
CA GLU A 44 -10.48 -2.81 4.91
C GLU A 44 -9.45 -1.69 5.17
N SER A 45 -9.82 -0.73 6.02
CA SER A 45 -8.95 0.39 6.40
C SER A 45 -7.93 0.03 7.49
N GLY A 46 -8.12 -1.14 8.12
CA GLY A 46 -7.32 -1.59 9.25
C GLY A 46 -7.66 -0.88 10.56
N VAL A 47 -6.90 -1.20 11.60
CA VAL A 47 -7.05 -0.69 12.97
C VAL A 47 -5.98 0.36 13.24
N LYS A 48 -6.41 1.56 13.67
CA LYS A 48 -5.50 2.64 14.04
C LYS A 48 -4.68 2.26 15.28
N LEU A 49 -3.35 2.40 15.17
CA LEU A 49 -2.39 2.19 16.24
C LEU A 49 -2.14 3.51 17.00
N LYS A 50 -2.83 3.69 18.13
CA LYS A 50 -2.84 4.97 18.89
C LYS A 50 -1.46 5.37 19.45
N SER A 51 -0.65 4.41 19.89
CA SER A 51 0.63 4.66 20.59
C SER A 51 1.88 4.37 19.76
N LEU A 52 1.77 4.23 18.44
CA LEU A 52 2.92 3.93 17.59
C LEU A 52 3.85 5.15 17.45
N LYS A 53 5.06 5.05 18.00
CA LYS A 53 6.15 6.02 17.83
C LYS A 53 7.29 5.39 17.03
N PHE A 54 7.83 6.13 16.09
CA PHE A 54 9.06 5.76 15.39
C PHE A 54 10.26 6.24 16.20
N LEU A 55 11.07 5.32 16.71
CA LEU A 55 12.24 5.63 17.54
C LEU A 55 13.50 5.93 16.72
N GLY A 56 13.50 5.60 15.42
CA GLY A 56 14.62 5.87 14.53
C GLY A 56 14.64 7.27 13.92
N LYS A 57 15.74 7.64 13.27
CA LYS A 57 15.85 8.83 12.43
C LYS A 57 16.01 8.45 10.97
N LEU A 58 15.13 8.97 10.12
CA LEU A 58 15.21 8.76 8.68
C LEU A 58 16.29 9.65 8.06
N ARG A 59 17.10 9.09 7.16
CA ARG A 59 17.98 9.87 6.28
C ARG A 59 17.15 10.71 5.31
N LYS A 60 17.73 11.77 4.74
CA LYS A 60 17.04 12.70 3.82
C LYS A 60 16.29 11.97 2.70
N ASP A 61 16.91 10.98 2.06
CA ASP A 61 16.31 10.25 0.95
C ASP A 61 15.24 9.26 1.39
N GLN A 62 15.38 8.67 2.58
CA GLN A 62 14.35 7.81 3.19
C GLN A 62 13.11 8.64 3.54
N SER A 63 13.28 9.83 4.12
CA SER A 63 12.18 10.75 4.42
C SER A 63 11.43 11.16 3.15
N LYS A 64 12.15 11.48 2.07
CA LYS A 64 11.54 11.77 0.76
C LYS A 64 10.70 10.58 0.27
N ALA A 65 11.23 9.37 0.34
CA ALA A 65 10.53 8.15 -0.08
C ALA A 65 9.26 7.90 0.77
N VAL A 66 9.35 8.03 2.10
CA VAL A 66 8.20 7.92 3.01
C VAL A 66 7.13 8.96 2.66
N ILE A 67 7.52 10.21 2.40
CA ILE A 67 6.58 11.27 2.03
C ILE A 67 5.88 10.95 0.70
N ALA A 68 6.63 10.55 -0.32
CA ALA A 68 6.09 10.24 -1.64
C ALA A 68 5.11 9.06 -1.58
N ILE A 69 5.50 7.94 -0.96
CA ILE A 69 4.67 6.73 -0.90
C ILE A 69 3.41 6.95 -0.05
N SER A 70 3.49 7.73 1.03
CA SER A 70 2.31 7.98 1.88
C SER A 70 1.26 8.87 1.24
N LYS A 71 1.53 9.53 0.10
CA LYS A 71 0.52 10.29 -0.66
C LYS A 71 -0.45 9.38 -1.42
N HIS A 72 -0.06 8.13 -1.66
CA HIS A 72 -0.83 7.19 -2.44
C HIS A 72 -1.24 5.99 -1.59
N ASN A 73 -2.34 5.34 -1.93
CA ASN A 73 -2.79 4.13 -1.24
C ASN A 73 -1.95 2.90 -1.62
N THR A 74 -1.30 2.95 -2.78
CA THR A 74 -0.46 1.89 -3.34
C THR A 74 0.79 2.51 -3.96
N GLY A 75 1.93 1.83 -3.86
CA GLY A 75 3.18 2.31 -4.46
C GLY A 75 4.29 1.27 -4.35
N VAL A 76 5.27 1.38 -5.25
CA VAL A 76 6.45 0.50 -5.28
C VAL A 76 7.68 1.33 -4.90
N LEU A 77 8.41 0.88 -3.89
CA LEU A 77 9.71 1.46 -3.54
C LEU A 77 10.81 0.73 -4.30
N HIS A 78 11.25 1.29 -5.42
CA HIS A 78 12.46 0.83 -6.08
C HIS A 78 13.68 1.52 -5.46
N ALA A 79 14.55 0.75 -4.80
CA ALA A 79 15.74 1.27 -4.13
C ALA A 79 16.88 0.23 -4.20
N PRO A 80 18.16 0.65 -4.22
CA PRO A 80 19.29 -0.28 -4.19
C PRO A 80 19.44 -0.96 -2.82
N THR A 81 20.31 -1.98 -2.76
CA THR A 81 20.80 -2.52 -1.48
C THR A 81 21.49 -1.40 -0.67
N ALA A 82 21.55 -1.52 0.66
CA ALA A 82 22.05 -0.47 1.58
C ALA A 82 21.25 0.85 1.66
N PHE A 83 20.18 1.04 0.86
CA PHE A 83 19.27 2.19 1.03
C PHE A 83 18.59 2.22 2.41
N GLY A 84 18.39 1.05 3.01
CA GLY A 84 17.59 0.89 4.23
C GLY A 84 16.10 0.78 3.91
N LYS A 85 15.75 -0.13 2.99
CA LYS A 85 14.35 -0.42 2.60
C LYS A 85 13.50 -0.77 3.81
N THR A 86 14.03 -1.58 4.74
CA THR A 86 13.41 -1.90 6.03
C THR A 86 13.09 -0.64 6.83
N VAL A 87 14.08 0.20 7.13
CA VAL A 87 13.89 1.43 7.90
C VAL A 87 12.89 2.38 7.24
N THR A 88 12.93 2.47 5.91
CA THR A 88 11.97 3.26 5.13
C THR A 88 10.55 2.71 5.26
N ALA A 89 10.39 1.39 5.17
CA ALA A 89 9.10 0.73 5.33
C ALA A 89 8.55 0.87 6.77
N ILE A 90 9.39 0.80 7.82
CA ILE A 90 8.98 1.17 9.19
C ILE A 90 8.47 2.61 9.21
N GLY A 91 9.20 3.54 8.60
CA GLY A 91 8.78 4.95 8.49
C GLY A 91 7.41 5.11 7.82
N ILE A 92 7.10 4.32 6.78
CA ILE A 92 5.78 4.30 6.13
C ILE A 92 4.72 3.78 7.11
N ILE A 93 4.98 2.68 7.82
CA ILE A 93 4.06 2.09 8.80
C ILE A 93 3.77 3.09 9.93
N ALA A 94 4.81 3.70 10.49
CA ALA A 94 4.70 4.71 11.54
C ALA A 94 3.94 5.95 11.08
N LYS A 95 4.06 6.33 9.80
CA LYS A 95 3.30 7.44 9.22
C LYS A 95 1.84 7.09 8.98
N ARG A 96 1.54 5.84 8.57
CA ARG A 96 0.16 5.36 8.33
C ARG A 96 -0.59 5.01 9.62
N LYS A 97 0.12 4.60 10.68
CA LYS A 97 -0.42 4.22 12.00
C LYS A 97 -1.58 3.23 11.90
N THR A 98 -1.47 2.24 11.01
CA THR A 98 -2.46 1.17 10.85
C THR A 98 -1.77 -0.18 10.96
N ASN A 99 -2.50 -1.21 11.41
CA ASN A 99 -1.97 -2.57 11.45
C ASN A 99 -1.46 -2.98 10.06
N THR A 100 -0.24 -3.52 10.01
CA THR A 100 0.44 -3.80 8.74
C THR A 100 0.85 -5.26 8.67
N LEU A 101 0.48 -5.92 7.57
CA LEU A 101 1.00 -7.24 7.20
C LEU A 101 2.28 -7.06 6.37
N ILE A 102 3.38 -7.66 6.82
CA ILE A 102 4.64 -7.70 6.09
C ILE A 102 4.86 -9.14 5.59
N LEU A 103 4.98 -9.31 4.28
CA LEU A 103 5.28 -10.60 3.66
C LEU A 103 6.75 -10.60 3.22
N THR A 104 7.53 -11.59 3.66
CA THR A 104 8.94 -11.73 3.31
C THR A 104 9.27 -13.19 3.07
N HIS A 105 10.41 -13.46 2.41
CA HIS A 105 10.86 -14.82 2.11
C HIS A 105 11.57 -15.52 3.28
N THR A 106 11.95 -14.83 4.36
CA THR A 106 12.69 -15.44 5.50
C THR A 106 12.31 -14.84 6.85
N ARG A 107 12.07 -15.69 7.86
CA ARG A 107 11.74 -15.28 9.25
C ARG A 107 12.82 -14.38 9.88
N GLN A 108 14.07 -14.59 9.52
CA GLN A 108 15.23 -13.86 10.06
C GLN A 108 15.15 -12.34 9.83
N LEU A 109 14.49 -11.89 8.76
CA LEU A 109 14.24 -10.46 8.56
C LEU A 109 13.27 -9.96 9.62
N LEU A 110 12.15 -10.67 9.87
CA LEU A 110 11.12 -10.32 10.85
C LEU A 110 11.69 -10.16 12.25
N ASP A 111 12.61 -11.03 12.66
CA ASP A 111 13.26 -10.97 13.97
C ASP A 111 14.12 -9.68 14.11
N GLN A 112 14.83 -9.28 13.05
CA GLN A 112 15.54 -7.98 13.01
C GLN A 112 14.61 -6.75 13.07
N TRP A 113 13.33 -6.89 12.73
CA TRP A 113 12.35 -5.81 12.90
C TRP A 113 11.90 -5.68 14.36
N GLN A 114 11.81 -6.79 15.09
CA GLN A 114 11.42 -6.78 16.51
C GLN A 114 12.52 -6.21 17.41
N GLU A 115 13.79 -6.55 17.15
CA GLU A 115 14.92 -6.06 17.95
C GLU A 115 15.09 -4.53 17.84
N LYS A 116 14.81 -3.93 16.68
CA LYS A 116 14.97 -2.47 16.47
C LYS A 116 13.82 -1.62 17.01
N GLY A 117 12.74 -2.23 17.51
CA GLY A 117 11.62 -1.53 18.15
C GLY A 117 11.79 -1.34 19.67
N SER A 118 12.84 -1.93 20.26
CA SER A 118 13.03 -2.06 21.71
C SER A 118 14.25 -1.30 22.25
N SER A 119 14.81 -0.36 21.50
CA SER A 119 15.94 0.49 21.92
C SER A 119 15.66 1.97 21.71
#